data_AF-A0A167LN52-F1
#
_entry.id   AF-A0A167LN52-F1
#
_cell.length_a   1.000
_cell.length_b   1.000
_cell.length_c   1.000
_cell.angle_alpha   90.00
_cell.angle_beta   90.00
_cell.angle_gamma   90.00
#
_symmetry.space_group_name_H-M   'P 1'
#
loop_
_entity.id
_entity.type
_entity.pdbx_description
1 polymer ?
#
loop_
_entity_poly.entity_id
_entity_poly.type
_entity_poly.pdbx_seq_one_letter_code
_entity_poly.pdbx_strand_id
1 'polypeptide(L)'
;MFTVFNILQRRASLLHTSLRIRKSSFDAVAADLVQVSAETLDVLAQRAAWGEPLVALGPQEQHAMQLLREVNAITRHVLGSPASRSDQRGQVRGMMTSLGLPSFYITLNFADVYNPAVRVLGGEAVDIDRMLPDHPPDYWSQAQLVARNPVAAATFFHVYMMAFL
;
A
#
# COMPACT_ATOMS: atom_id res chain seq x y z
N MET A 1 15.29 -17.34 -6.94
CA MET A 1 13.81 -17.35 -7.01
C MET A 1 13.24 -16.09 -7.68
N PHE A 2 13.72 -14.88 -7.36
CA PHE A 2 13.25 -13.61 -7.95
C PHE A 2 13.42 -13.47 -9.48
N THR A 3 14.49 -14.03 -10.06
CA THR A 3 14.75 -13.95 -11.51
C THR A 3 13.69 -14.68 -12.34
N VAL A 4 13.35 -15.92 -11.96
CA VAL A 4 12.31 -16.73 -12.61
C VAL A 4 10.95 -16.04 -12.51
N PHE A 5 10.61 -15.50 -11.34
CA PHE A 5 9.37 -14.75 -11.14
C PHE A 5 9.27 -13.53 -12.08
N ASN A 6 10.34 -12.74 -12.21
CA ASN A 6 10.38 -11.62 -13.14
C ASN A 6 10.22 -12.04 -14.60
N ILE A 7 10.83 -13.17 -14.99
CA ILE A 7 10.70 -13.70 -16.36
C ILE A 7 9.24 -14.08 -16.64
N LEU A 8 8.58 -14.77 -15.69
CA LEU A 8 7.16 -15.13 -15.81
C LEU A 8 6.27 -13.88 -15.87
N GLN A 9 6.51 -12.89 -15.02
CA GLN A 9 5.76 -11.63 -15.00
C GLN A 9 5.90 -10.87 -16.32
N ARG A 10 7.13 -10.75 -16.84
CA ARG A 10 7.40 -10.13 -18.15
C ARG A 10 6.72 -10.89 -19.29
N ARG A 11 6.82 -12.23 -19.30
CA ARG A 11 6.16 -13.06 -20.32
C ARG A 11 4.64 -12.89 -20.30
N ALA A 12 4.01 -12.92 -19.13
CA ALA A 12 2.58 -12.70 -18.99
C ALA A 12 2.18 -11.31 -19.50
N SER A 13 2.91 -10.26 -19.07
CA SER A 13 2.67 -8.89 -19.54
C SER A 13 2.80 -8.78 -21.06
N LEU A 14 3.88 -9.32 -21.65
CA LEU A 14 4.11 -9.26 -23.10
C LEU A 14 3.05 -10.04 -23.88
N LEU A 15 2.65 -11.22 -23.40
CA LEU A 15 1.59 -12.01 -24.04
C LEU A 15 0.28 -11.22 -24.07
N HIS A 16 -0.19 -10.72 -22.92
CA HIS A 16 -1.44 -9.99 -22.82
C HIS A 16 -1.41 -8.68 -23.62
N THR A 17 -0.29 -7.95 -23.61
CA THR A 17 -0.10 -6.76 -24.45
C THR A 17 -0.15 -7.14 -25.94
N SER A 18 0.55 -8.19 -26.37
CA SER A 18 0.59 -8.62 -27.78
C SER A 18 -0.77 -9.05 -28.32
N LEU A 19 -1.62 -9.68 -27.49
CA LEU A 19 -2.97 -10.08 -27.88
C LEU A 19 -3.91 -8.88 -28.03
N ARG A 20 -3.59 -7.76 -27.37
CA ARG A 20 -4.44 -6.56 -27.35
C ARG A 20 -4.02 -5.49 -28.35
N ILE A 21 -2.72 -5.33 -28.61
CA ILE A 21 -2.25 -4.51 -29.74
C ILE A 21 -2.82 -5.05 -31.06
N ARG A 22 -3.05 -6.37 -31.14
CA ARG A 22 -3.67 -7.01 -32.31
C ARG A 22 -5.19 -6.80 -32.43
N LYS A 23 -5.85 -6.11 -31.49
CA LYS A 23 -7.25 -5.73 -31.66
C LYS A 23 -7.36 -4.55 -32.63
N SER A 24 -8.37 -4.61 -33.51
CA SER A 24 -8.72 -3.51 -34.42
C SER A 24 -9.04 -2.18 -33.71
N SER A 25 -9.36 -2.22 -32.41
CA SER A 25 -9.62 -1.03 -31.62
C SER A 25 -8.35 -0.30 -31.16
N PHE A 26 -7.16 -0.91 -31.25
CA PHE A 26 -5.95 -0.33 -30.66
C PHE A 26 -5.63 1.05 -31.24
N ASP A 27 -5.67 1.20 -32.57
CA ASP A 27 -5.34 2.46 -33.23
C ASP A 27 -6.33 3.58 -32.88
N ALA A 28 -7.61 3.25 -32.73
CA ALA A 28 -8.63 4.19 -32.28
C ALA A 28 -8.37 4.68 -30.85
N VAL A 29 -8.10 3.74 -29.92
CA VAL A 29 -7.80 4.09 -28.51
C VAL A 29 -6.50 4.88 -28.39
N ALA A 30 -5.49 4.57 -29.22
CA ALA A 30 -4.24 5.30 -29.25
C ALA A 30 -4.42 6.74 -29.79
N ALA A 31 -5.27 6.93 -30.81
CA ALA A 31 -5.63 8.25 -31.30
C ALA A 31 -6.41 9.05 -30.26
N ASP A 32 -7.39 8.42 -29.58
CA ASP A 32 -8.19 9.04 -28.52
C ASP A 32 -7.32 9.47 -27.33
N LEU A 33 -6.32 8.66 -26.97
CA LEU A 33 -5.32 9.01 -25.93
C LEU A 33 -4.60 10.33 -26.19
N VAL A 34 -4.34 10.65 -27.46
CA VAL A 34 -3.67 11.91 -27.85
C VAL A 34 -4.63 13.09 -27.82
N GLN A 35 -5.94 12.85 -27.98
CA GLN A 35 -6.95 13.90 -28.02
C GLN A 35 -7.42 14.37 -26.65
N VAL A 36 -7.21 13.58 -25.59
CA VAL A 36 -7.57 13.97 -24.23
C VAL A 36 -6.64 15.08 -23.71
N SER A 37 -7.21 16.20 -23.29
CA SER A 37 -6.49 17.34 -22.72
C SER A 37 -5.92 17.02 -21.33
N ALA A 38 -4.70 17.50 -21.10
CA ALA A 38 -4.02 17.33 -19.80
C ALA A 38 -4.78 18.05 -18.68
N GLU A 39 -5.39 19.19 -18.98
CA GLU A 39 -6.18 20.00 -18.05
C GLU A 39 -7.40 19.23 -17.56
N THR A 40 -8.10 18.51 -18.44
CA THR A 40 -9.26 17.69 -18.06
C THR A 40 -8.84 16.51 -17.17
N LEU A 41 -7.67 15.91 -17.41
CA LEU A 41 -7.13 14.87 -16.54
C LEU A 41 -6.74 15.39 -15.16
N ASP A 42 -6.17 16.60 -15.08
CA ASP A 42 -5.81 17.23 -13.80
C ASP A 42 -7.06 17.55 -12.96
N VAL A 43 -8.10 18.12 -13.58
CA VAL A 43 -9.38 18.37 -12.91
C VAL A 43 -10.00 17.07 -12.39
N LEU A 44 -10.01 16.01 -13.20
CA LEU A 44 -10.52 14.69 -12.78
C LEU A 44 -9.70 14.09 -11.64
N ALA A 45 -8.37 14.23 -11.68
CA ALA A 45 -7.47 13.74 -10.64
C ALA A 45 -7.69 14.49 -9.32
N GLN A 46 -7.84 15.82 -9.36
CA GLN A 46 -8.15 16.63 -8.19
C GLN A 46 -9.50 16.25 -7.59
N ARG A 47 -10.57 16.17 -8.40
CA ARG A 47 -11.89 15.72 -7.91
C ARG A 47 -11.83 14.34 -7.25
N ALA A 48 -11.13 13.40 -7.87
CA ALA A 48 -10.94 12.07 -7.30
C ALA A 48 -10.17 12.09 -5.98
N ALA A 49 -9.15 12.94 -5.84
CA ALA A 49 -8.38 13.09 -4.61
C ALA A 49 -9.20 13.67 -3.45
N TRP A 50 -10.13 14.57 -3.76
CA TRP A 50 -11.04 15.19 -2.77
C TRP A 50 -12.26 14.30 -2.44
N GLY A 51 -12.37 13.13 -3.08
CA GLY A 51 -13.48 12.19 -2.86
C GLY A 51 -14.79 12.65 -3.49
N GLU A 52 -14.75 13.60 -4.43
CA GLU A 52 -15.95 14.08 -5.10
C GLU A 52 -16.53 13.01 -6.03
N PRO A 53 -17.85 12.79 -6.01
CA PRO A 53 -18.47 11.78 -6.84
C PRO A 53 -18.49 12.23 -8.31
N LEU A 54 -17.90 11.42 -9.20
CA LEU A 54 -17.74 11.68 -10.65
C LEU A 54 -19.04 11.43 -11.43
N VAL A 55 -20.13 12.13 -11.09
CA VAL A 55 -21.50 11.87 -11.62
C VAL A 55 -21.97 12.94 -12.62
N ALA A 56 -21.52 14.19 -12.49
CA ALA A 56 -21.90 15.32 -13.36
C ALA A 56 -20.75 15.71 -14.29
N LEU A 57 -20.28 14.76 -15.09
CA LEU A 57 -19.12 14.94 -15.96
C LEU A 57 -19.51 15.64 -17.28
N GLY A 58 -18.72 16.65 -17.66
CA GLY A 58 -18.82 17.27 -18.98
C GLY A 58 -18.40 16.31 -20.11
N PRO A 59 -18.64 16.65 -21.39
CA PRO A 59 -18.38 15.74 -22.51
C PRO A 59 -16.92 15.25 -22.60
N GLN A 60 -15.96 16.14 -22.36
CA GLN A 60 -14.52 15.80 -22.35
C GLN A 60 -14.15 14.92 -21.15
N GLU A 61 -14.72 15.18 -19.98
CA GLU A 61 -14.51 14.38 -18.77
C GLU A 61 -15.10 12.96 -18.92
N GLN A 62 -16.28 12.84 -19.55
CA GLN A 62 -16.88 11.55 -19.88
C GLN A 62 -16.01 10.75 -20.85
N HIS A 63 -15.48 11.42 -21.88
CA HIS A 63 -14.58 10.80 -22.84
C HIS A 63 -13.28 10.32 -22.16
N ALA A 64 -12.66 11.15 -21.33
CA ALA A 64 -11.48 10.76 -20.53
C ALA A 64 -11.77 9.57 -19.60
N MET A 65 -12.96 9.51 -18.99
CA MET A 65 -13.37 8.39 -18.15
C MET A 65 -13.63 7.10 -18.95
N GLN A 66 -14.18 7.21 -20.16
CA GLN A 66 -14.33 6.07 -21.06
C GLN A 66 -12.95 5.51 -21.45
N LEU A 67 -12.04 6.39 -21.82
CA LEU A 67 -10.66 6.02 -22.14
C LEU A 67 -9.97 5.35 -20.94
N LEU A 68 -10.14 5.88 -19.74
CA LEU A 68 -9.62 5.27 -18.52
C LEU A 68 -10.18 3.85 -18.29
N ARG A 69 -11.44 3.58 -18.64
CA ARG A 69 -12.00 2.22 -18.56
C ARG A 69 -11.34 1.28 -19.56
N GLU A 70 -11.07 1.75 -20.77
CA GLU A 70 -10.39 0.96 -21.80
C GLU A 70 -8.94 0.66 -21.42
N VAL A 71 -8.21 1.65 -20.89
CA VAL A 71 -6.85 1.50 -20.34
C VAL A 71 -6.85 0.58 -19.10
N ASN A 72 -7.88 0.62 -18.26
CA ASN A 72 -8.00 -0.32 -17.15
C ASN A 72 -8.31 -1.75 -17.62
N ALA A 73 -9.16 -1.91 -18.65
CA ALA A 73 -9.40 -3.20 -19.27
C ALA A 73 -8.07 -3.76 -19.78
N ILE A 74 -7.35 -2.98 -20.60
CA ILE A 74 -5.89 -2.85 -20.78
C ILE A 74 -4.93 -3.51 -19.78
N THR A 75 -4.94 -2.98 -18.58
CA THR A 75 -3.91 -3.23 -17.58
C THR A 75 -4.32 -4.29 -16.57
N ARG A 76 -5.57 -4.78 -16.56
CA ARG A 76 -6.07 -5.78 -15.59
C ARG A 76 -5.21 -7.04 -15.47
N HIS A 77 -4.58 -7.49 -16.57
CA HIS A 77 -3.72 -8.68 -16.57
C HIS A 77 -2.23 -8.39 -16.34
N VAL A 78 -1.85 -7.11 -16.23
CA VAL A 78 -0.51 -6.71 -15.81
C VAL A 78 -0.46 -6.81 -14.30
N LEU A 79 0.28 -7.79 -13.79
CA LEU A 79 0.40 -8.03 -12.35
C LEU A 79 0.85 -6.75 -11.63
N GLY A 80 0.10 -6.37 -10.59
CA GLY A 80 0.41 -5.20 -9.77
C GLY A 80 -0.13 -3.88 -10.31
N SER A 81 -0.75 -3.85 -11.50
CA SER A 81 -1.45 -2.67 -12.00
C SER A 81 -2.64 -2.29 -11.12
N PRO A 82 -3.10 -1.03 -11.16
CA PRO A 82 -4.30 -0.61 -10.42
C PRO A 82 -5.52 -1.49 -10.69
N ALA A 83 -5.75 -1.84 -11.97
CA ALA A 83 -6.84 -2.70 -12.39
C ALA A 83 -6.69 -4.14 -11.87
N SER A 84 -5.48 -4.71 -11.90
CA SER A 84 -5.17 -6.04 -11.36
C SER A 84 -5.42 -6.10 -9.85
N ARG A 85 -4.96 -5.08 -9.10
CA ARG A 85 -5.21 -4.98 -7.65
C ARG A 85 -6.69 -4.85 -7.33
N SER A 86 -7.45 -4.12 -8.14
CA SER A 86 -8.90 -3.99 -7.97
C SER A 86 -9.62 -5.33 -8.15
N ASP A 87 -9.23 -6.09 -9.17
CA ASP A 87 -9.75 -7.43 -9.42
C ASP A 87 -9.42 -8.41 -8.28
N GLN A 88 -8.18 -8.40 -7.79
CA GLN A 88 -7.76 -9.20 -6.65
C GLN A 88 -8.56 -8.86 -5.38
N ARG A 89 -8.83 -7.57 -5.11
CA ARG A 89 -9.73 -7.18 -4.01
C ARG A 89 -11.14 -7.72 -4.18
N GLY A 90 -11.65 -7.75 -5.41
CA GLY A 90 -12.93 -8.39 -5.74
C GLY A 90 -12.93 -9.89 -5.41
N GLN A 91 -11.86 -10.59 -5.78
CA GLN A 91 -11.69 -12.01 -5.44
C GLN A 91 -11.60 -12.23 -3.92
N VAL A 92 -10.84 -11.40 -3.20
CA VAL A 92 -10.77 -11.45 -1.73
C VAL A 92 -12.14 -11.27 -1.11
N ARG A 93 -12.94 -10.30 -1.58
CA ARG A 93 -14.33 -10.13 -1.12
C ARG A 93 -15.20 -11.34 -1.44
N GLY A 94 -15.06 -11.92 -2.63
CA GLY A 94 -15.77 -13.13 -3.02
C GLY A 94 -15.42 -14.32 -2.12
N MET A 95 -14.14 -14.50 -1.80
CA MET A 95 -13.67 -15.50 -0.85
C MET A 95 -14.19 -15.25 0.57
N MET A 96 -14.25 -13.98 1.01
CA MET A 96 -14.84 -13.65 2.31
C MET A 96 -16.31 -14.05 2.38
N THR A 97 -17.07 -13.86 1.29
CA THR A 97 -18.48 -14.27 1.23
C THR A 97 -18.65 -15.80 1.20
N SER A 98 -17.78 -16.53 0.51
CA SER A 98 -17.93 -17.98 0.33
C SER A 98 -17.26 -18.84 1.40
N LEU A 99 -16.13 -18.39 1.93
CA LEU A 99 -15.29 -19.12 2.89
C LEU A 99 -15.35 -18.51 4.31
N GLY A 100 -16.04 -17.38 4.46
CA GLY A 100 -16.05 -16.61 5.71
C GLY A 100 -14.91 -15.60 5.79
N LEU A 101 -14.96 -14.76 6.82
CA LEU A 101 -13.95 -13.72 7.03
C LEU A 101 -12.59 -14.36 7.39
N PRO A 102 -11.47 -13.82 6.87
CA PRO A 102 -10.16 -14.25 7.32
C PRO A 102 -9.98 -13.96 8.80
N SER A 103 -9.59 -14.98 9.57
CA SER A 103 -9.13 -14.80 10.94
C SER A 103 -7.64 -14.45 10.90
N PHE A 104 -7.31 -13.23 11.33
CA PHE A 104 -5.92 -12.80 11.44
C PHE A 104 -5.43 -13.05 12.86
N TYR A 105 -4.34 -13.80 12.98
CA TYR A 105 -3.55 -13.83 14.21
C TYR A 105 -2.35 -12.91 14.00
N ILE A 106 -2.34 -11.77 14.69
CA ILE A 106 -1.28 -10.77 14.58
C ILE A 106 -0.50 -10.78 15.89
N THR A 107 0.79 -11.12 15.81
CA THR A 107 1.72 -10.94 16.93
C THR A 107 2.40 -9.59 16.76
N LEU A 108 1.98 -8.61 17.56
CA LEU A 108 2.68 -7.33 17.65
C LEU A 108 3.91 -7.53 18.54
N ASN A 109 5.10 -7.29 17.97
CA ASN A 109 6.35 -7.30 18.72
C ASN A 109 6.98 -5.91 18.65
N PHE A 110 6.86 -5.16 19.75
CA PHE A 110 7.50 -3.85 19.84
C PHE A 110 8.99 -4.03 20.12
N ALA A 111 9.82 -3.27 19.41
CA ALA A 111 11.27 -3.35 19.54
C ALA A 111 11.76 -2.66 20.83
N ASP A 112 11.66 -3.38 21.95
CA ASP A 112 12.12 -2.97 23.27
C ASP A 112 13.62 -2.63 23.33
N VAL A 113 14.46 -3.26 22.51
CA VAL A 113 15.91 -3.00 22.44
C VAL A 113 16.30 -1.72 21.71
N TYR A 114 15.41 -1.17 20.88
CA TYR A 114 15.66 0.06 20.11
C TYR A 114 14.81 1.24 20.58
N ASN A 115 13.89 1.01 21.51
CA ASN A 115 12.96 2.05 21.94
C ASN A 115 13.41 2.70 23.25
N PRO A 116 13.78 3.98 23.26
CA PRO A 116 14.28 4.64 24.47
C PRO A 116 13.24 4.75 25.60
N ALA A 117 11.93 4.56 25.32
CA ALA A 117 10.89 4.49 26.35
C ALA A 117 11.13 3.37 27.37
N VAL A 118 11.83 2.29 26.98
CA VAL A 118 12.19 1.21 27.92
C VAL A 118 13.10 1.70 29.04
N ARG A 119 14.00 2.65 28.75
CA ARG A 119 14.91 3.23 29.77
C ARG A 119 14.15 4.10 30.76
N VAL A 120 13.22 4.92 30.26
CA VAL A 120 12.32 5.74 31.09
C VAL A 120 11.50 4.85 32.03
N LEU A 121 10.88 3.80 31.49
CA LEU A 121 10.08 2.85 32.28
C LEU A 121 10.93 1.97 33.20
N GLY A 122 12.20 1.78 32.87
CA GLY A 122 13.20 1.11 33.70
C GLY A 122 13.69 1.92 34.89
N GLY A 123 13.26 3.18 35.02
CA GLY A 123 13.66 4.08 36.11
C GLY A 123 15.05 4.71 35.90
N GLU A 124 15.60 4.64 34.69
CA GLU A 124 16.80 5.40 34.37
C GLU A 124 16.47 6.90 34.30
N ALA A 125 17.39 7.74 34.79
CA ALA A 125 17.28 9.18 34.68
C ALA A 125 17.54 9.63 33.24
N VAL A 126 16.52 9.49 32.40
CA VAL A 126 16.55 9.89 30.99
C VAL A 126 15.90 11.26 30.84
N ASP A 127 16.59 12.16 30.16
CA ASP A 127 16.06 13.46 29.77
C ASP A 127 15.14 13.29 28.56
N ILE A 128 13.83 13.31 28.80
CA ILE A 128 12.79 13.08 27.79
C ILE A 128 12.83 14.19 26.72
N ASP A 129 13.20 15.42 27.08
CA ASP A 129 13.26 16.56 26.16
C ASP A 129 14.49 16.51 25.24
N ARG A 130 15.49 15.67 25.58
CA ARG A 130 16.71 15.43 24.78
C ARG A 130 16.71 14.08 24.04
N MET A 131 15.63 13.31 24.11
CA MET A 131 15.48 12.07 23.34
C MET A 131 15.22 12.38 21.85
N LEU A 132 16.25 12.89 21.16
CA LEU A 132 16.20 13.15 19.73
C LEU A 132 16.19 11.82 18.94
N PRO A 133 15.48 11.74 17.80
CA PRO A 133 15.46 10.56 16.92
C PRO A 133 16.86 10.11 16.46
N ASP A 134 17.82 11.03 16.44
CA ASP A 134 19.17 10.83 15.89
C ASP A 134 20.15 10.17 16.88
N HIS A 135 19.71 9.92 18.12
CA HIS A 135 20.51 9.26 19.15
C HIS A 135 19.79 8.00 19.66
N PRO A 136 19.65 6.97 18.82
CA PRO A 136 19.07 5.72 19.27
C PRO A 136 19.92 5.15 20.41
N PRO A 137 19.27 4.48 21.38
CA PRO A 137 20.01 3.85 22.45
C PRO A 137 20.98 2.80 21.91
N ASP A 138 22.16 2.72 22.51
CA ASP A 138 23.11 1.66 22.21
C ASP A 138 22.47 0.29 22.48
N TYR A 139 22.50 -0.58 21.47
CA TYR A 139 21.81 -1.87 21.48
C TYR A 139 22.24 -2.74 22.65
N TRP A 140 23.55 -2.81 22.94
CA TRP A 140 24.08 -3.72 23.95
C TRP A 140 23.69 -3.29 25.36
N SER A 141 23.85 -2.00 25.67
CA SER A 141 23.41 -1.44 26.95
C SER A 141 21.91 -1.62 27.16
N GLN A 142 21.10 -1.42 26.13
CA GLN A 142 19.65 -1.59 26.25
C GLN A 142 19.22 -3.05 26.37
N ALA A 143 19.84 -3.96 25.60
CA ALA A 143 19.61 -5.39 25.75
C ALA A 143 19.98 -5.88 27.17
N GLN A 144 21.06 -5.34 27.74
CA GLN A 144 21.43 -5.62 29.12
C GLN A 144 20.42 -5.06 30.13
N LEU A 145 19.88 -3.87 29.90
CA LEU A 145 18.81 -3.30 30.72
C LEU A 145 17.56 -4.19 30.70
N VAL A 146 17.09 -4.57 29.52
CA VAL A 146 15.94 -5.48 29.35
C VAL A 146 16.17 -6.81 30.05
N ALA A 147 17.36 -7.41 29.89
CA ALA A 147 17.70 -8.67 30.54
C ALA A 147 17.77 -8.56 32.08
N ARG A 148 18.21 -7.42 32.61
CA ARG A 148 18.30 -7.17 34.06
C ARG A 148 16.97 -6.78 34.69
N ASN A 149 16.10 -6.11 33.92
CA ASN A 149 14.81 -5.61 34.37
C ASN A 149 13.68 -6.05 33.41
N PRO A 150 13.26 -7.33 33.49
CA PRO A 150 12.16 -7.84 32.65
C PRO A 150 10.82 -7.13 32.93
N VAL A 151 10.66 -6.53 34.11
CA VAL A 151 9.45 -5.75 34.46
C VAL A 151 9.35 -4.49 33.61
N ALA A 152 10.46 -3.82 33.32
CA ALA A 152 10.49 -2.65 32.44
C ALA A 152 10.04 -3.01 31.00
N ALA A 153 10.52 -4.14 30.47
CA ALA A 153 10.13 -4.63 29.15
C ALA A 153 8.63 -5.03 29.10
N ALA A 154 8.14 -5.70 30.14
CA ALA A 154 6.72 -6.05 30.26
C ALA A 154 5.83 -4.80 30.38
N THR A 155 6.27 -3.80 31.14
CA THR A 155 5.57 -2.52 31.31
C THR A 155 5.55 -1.74 30.00
N PHE A 156 6.68 -1.67 29.30
CA PHE A 156 6.77 -1.10 27.96
C PHE A 156 5.80 -1.76 26.98
N PHE A 157 5.81 -3.08 26.92
CA PHE A 157 4.89 -3.84 26.07
C PHE A 157 3.43 -3.52 26.41
N HIS A 158 3.09 -3.52 27.70
CA HIS A 158 1.72 -3.21 28.16
C HIS A 158 1.29 -1.79 27.77
N VAL A 159 2.13 -0.78 28.01
CA VAL A 159 1.84 0.62 27.66
C VAL A 159 1.61 0.77 26.15
N TYR A 160 2.46 0.16 25.33
CA TYR A 160 2.30 0.21 23.87
C TYR A 160 1.05 -0.53 23.39
N MET A 161 0.72 -1.67 24.00
CA MET A 161 -0.53 -2.38 23.70
C MET A 161 -1.77 -1.54 24.08
N MET A 162 -1.73 -0.83 25.20
CA MET A 162 -2.83 0.06 25.62
C MET A 162 -2.94 1.33 24.77
N ALA A 163 -1.84 1.81 24.18
CA ALA A 163 -1.88 2.94 23.27
C ALA A 163 -2.31 2.54 21.84
N PHE A 164 -2.14 1.27 21.46
CA PHE A 164 -2.51 0.76 20.15
C PHE A 164 -4.01 0.43 20.04
N LEU A 165 -4.62 -0.05 21.13
CA LEU A 165 -6.05 -0.37 21.22
C LEU A 165 -6.91 0.87 21.47
#